data_AF-A0A832U7T5-F1
#
_entry.id   AF-A0A832U7T5-F1
#
_cell.length_a   1.000
_cell.length_b   1.000
_cell.length_c   1.000
_cell.angle_alpha   90.00
_cell.angle_beta   90.00
_cell.angle_gamma   90.00
#
_symmetry.space_group_name_H-M   'P 1'
#
loop_
_entity.id
_entity.type
_entity.pdbx_description
1 polymer ?
#
loop_
_entity_poly.entity_id
_entity_poly.type
_entity_poly.pdbx_seq_one_letter_code
_entity_poly.pdbx_strand_id
1 'polypeptide(L)' 'MENTFTPRQHFWDRILETTGAPGVHFEDYAKLKDFDCPEWSHLNRNDASEFTKRLIPILTKHLP' A
#
# COMPACT_ATOMS: atom_id res chain seq x y z
N MET A 1 -7.06 10.90 -4.86
CA MET A 1 -7.47 10.18 -6.09
C MET A 1 -8.14 8.85 -5.73
N GLU A 2 -7.46 7.98 -4.97
CA GLU A 2 -7.98 6.67 -4.56
C GLU A 2 -9.38 6.75 -3.93
N ASN A 3 -9.55 7.55 -2.87
CA ASN A 3 -10.84 7.71 -2.18
C ASN A 3 -11.98 8.29 -3.03
N THR A 4 -11.68 8.81 -4.23
CA THR A 4 -12.67 9.45 -5.12
C THR A 4 -13.03 8.58 -6.30
N PHE A 5 -12.04 7.91 -6.92
CA PHE A 5 -12.24 7.16 -8.17
C PHE A 5 -12.14 5.65 -7.99
N THR A 6 -11.34 5.20 -7.02
CA THR A 6 -11.06 3.78 -6.78
C THR A 6 -11.09 3.49 -5.27
N PRO A 7 -12.21 3.73 -4.58
CA PRO A 7 -12.30 3.55 -3.13
C PRO A 7 -11.99 2.10 -2.76
N ARG A 8 -11.15 1.94 -1.72
CA ARG A 8 -10.62 0.66 -1.26
C ARG A 8 -11.67 -0.46 -1.19
N GLN A 9 -12.82 -0.19 -0.58
CA GLN A 9 -13.92 -1.16 -0.40
C GLN A 9 -14.39 -1.81 -1.70
N HIS A 10 -14.43 -1.05 -2.80
CA HIS A 10 -14.97 -1.55 -4.07
C HIS A 10 -13.90 -2.12 -5.00
N PHE A 11 -12.62 -1.83 -4.75
CA PHE A 11 -11.52 -2.20 -5.62
C PHE A 11 -10.51 -3.10 -4.92
N TRP A 12 -9.77 -2.57 -3.94
CA TRP A 12 -8.74 -3.31 -3.22
C TRP A 12 -9.31 -4.51 -2.46
N ASP A 13 -10.32 -4.29 -1.62
CA ASP A 13 -10.90 -5.36 -0.79
C ASP A 13 -11.55 -6.43 -1.69
N ARG A 14 -12.20 -6.02 -2.78
CA ARG A 14 -12.76 -6.92 -3.80
C ARG A 14 -11.71 -7.80 -4.48
N ILE A 15 -10.50 -7.29 -4.75
CA ILE A 15 -9.39 -8.08 -5.32
C ILE A 15 -8.94 -9.14 -4.33
N LEU A 16 -8.78 -8.79 -3.05
CA LEU A 16 -8.39 -9.74 -2.00
C LEU A 16 -9.43 -10.85 -1.84
N GLU A 17 -10.71 -10.49 -1.78
CA GLU A 17 -11.81 -11.46 -1.72
C GLU A 17 -11.84 -12.40 -2.92
N THR A 18 -11.55 -11.89 -4.13
CA THR A 18 -11.58 -12.70 -5.36
C THR A 18 -10.41 -13.68 -5.42
N THR A 19 -9.24 -13.25 -4.98
CA THR A 19 -7.99 -13.99 -5.20
C THR A 19 -7.60 -14.88 -4.02
N GLY A 20 -8.07 -14.55 -2.80
CA GLY A 20 -7.59 -15.15 -1.57
C GLY A 20 -6.12 -14.86 -1.27
N ALA A 21 -5.48 -13.95 -2.00
CA ALA A 21 -4.08 -13.59 -1.81
C ALA A 21 -3.90 -12.77 -0.53
N PRO A 22 -2.74 -12.88 0.14
CA PRO A 22 -2.40 -11.97 1.22
C PRO A 22 -2.33 -10.54 0.70
N GLY A 23 -3.02 -9.62 1.38
CA GLY A 23 -3.06 -8.20 1.05
C GLY A 23 -2.21 -7.37 1.99
N VAL A 24 -1.45 -6.43 1.43
CA VAL A 24 -0.76 -5.39 2.20
C VAL A 24 -1.19 -4.02 1.68
N HIS A 25 -2.11 -3.37 2.41
CA HIS A 25 -2.50 -1.99 2.13
C HIS A 25 -1.71 -1.02 3.02
N PHE A 26 -1.30 0.13 2.50
CA PHE A 26 -0.51 1.10 3.28
C PHE A 26 -1.26 1.61 4.52
N GLU A 27 -2.60 1.71 4.45
CA GLU A 27 -3.42 2.17 5.57
C GLU A 27 -3.43 1.21 6.77
N ASP A 28 -3.13 -0.07 6.53
CA ASP A 28 -3.15 -1.10 7.57
C ASP A 28 -1.92 -1.03 8.48
N TYR A 29 -0.87 -0.32 8.04
CA TYR A 29 0.41 -0.25 8.73
C TYR A 29 0.84 1.20 8.92
N ALA A 30 0.82 1.68 10.17
CA ALA A 30 1.22 3.06 10.49
C ALA A 30 2.60 3.46 9.93
N LYS A 31 3.53 2.50 9.79
CA LYS A 31 4.87 2.73 9.23
C LYS A 31 4.88 3.04 7.73
N LEU A 32 3.83 2.65 7.01
CA LEU A 32 3.70 2.87 5.56
C LEU A 32 2.92 4.15 5.23
N LYS A 33 2.50 4.91 6.24
CA LYS A 33 1.82 6.19 6.09
C LYS A 33 2.82 7.35 6.04
N ASP A 34 2.28 8.53 5.80
CA ASP A 34 2.96 9.83 5.98
C ASP A 34 4.08 10.13 4.97
N PHE A 35 3.99 9.56 3.76
CA PHE A 35 4.82 9.98 2.64
C PHE A 35 4.15 11.10 1.86
N ASP A 36 4.93 12.08 1.45
CA ASP A 36 4.44 13.08 0.50
C ASP A 36 4.50 12.48 -0.90
N CYS A 37 3.35 12.44 -1.56
CA CYS A 37 3.21 11.93 -2.92
C CYS A 37 3.13 13.11 -3.89
N PRO A 38 4.26 13.52 -4.50
CA PRO A 38 4.23 14.42 -5.64
C PRO A 38 3.22 13.95 -6.70
N GLU A 39 2.65 14.92 -7.42
CA GLU A 39 1.72 14.66 -8.53
C GLU A 39 0.50 13.81 -8.10
N TRP A 40 0.07 13.97 -6.84
CA TRP A 40 -1.13 13.39 -6.26
C TRP A 40 -1.13 11.87 -6.03
N SER A 41 -0.08 11.14 -6.42
CA SER A 41 -0.04 9.68 -6.27
C SER A 41 1.34 9.02 -6.22
N HIS A 42 2.41 9.64 -6.74
CA HIS A 42 3.71 8.99 -6.85
C HIS A 42 4.65 9.38 -5.71
N LEU A 43 5.34 8.39 -5.13
CA LEU A 43 6.46 8.64 -4.24
C LEU A 43 7.64 9.22 -5.02
N ASN A 44 8.34 10.19 -4.45
CA ASN A 44 9.64 10.60 -4.97
C ASN A 44 10.69 9.50 -4.72
N ARG A 45 11.88 9.63 -5.32
CA ARG A 45 12.95 8.63 -5.24
C ARG A 45 13.36 8.27 -3.80
N ASN A 46 13.49 9.27 -2.94
CA ASN A 46 13.94 9.06 -1.57
C ASN A 46 12.88 8.34 -0.76
N ASP A 47 11.62 8.77 -0.90
CA ASP A 47 10.48 8.18 -0.21
C ASP A 47 10.18 6.77 -0.71
N ALA A 48 10.34 6.48 -2.00
CA ALA A 48 10.22 5.12 -2.53
C ALA A 48 11.25 4.17 -1.90
N SER A 49 12.48 4.65 -1.69
CA SER A 49 13.55 3.87 -1.04
C SER A 49 13.21 3.60 0.44
N GLU A 50 12.69 4.62 1.13
CA GLU A 50 12.31 4.50 2.54
C GLU A 50 11.06 3.63 2.73
N PHE A 51 10.02 3.84 1.92
CA PHE A 51 8.82 3.00 1.88
C PHE A 51 9.18 1.52 1.69
N THR A 52 10.07 1.21 0.75
CA THR A 52 10.51 -0.16 0.49
C THR A 52 11.18 -0.80 1.71
N LYS A 53 12.06 -0.07 2.41
CA LYS A 53 12.70 -0.56 3.65
C LYS A 53 11.66 -0.89 4.73
N ARG A 54 10.61 -0.09 4.85
CA ARG A 54 9.52 -0.29 5.82
C ARG A 54 8.57 -1.41 5.41
N LEU A 55 8.39 -1.62 4.11
CA LEU A 55 7.54 -2.65 3.54
C LEU A 55 8.13 -4.06 3.69
N ILE A 56 9.45 -4.21 3.50
CA ILE A 56 10.12 -5.53 3.52
C ILE A 56 9.76 -6.36 4.78
N PRO A 57 9.90 -5.85 6.02
CA PRO A 57 9.54 -6.62 7.22
C PRO A 57 8.07 -6.99 7.32
N ILE A 58 7.18 -6.26 6.65
CA ILE A 58 5.74 -6.59 6.58
C ILE A 58 5.55 -7.74 5.60
N LEU A 59 6.14 -7.65 4.40
CA LEU A 59 6.07 -8.72 3.40
C LEU A 59 6.66 -10.03 3.93
N THR A 60 7.80 -10.00 4.62
CA THR A 60 8.41 -11.21 5.19
C THR A 60 7.49 -11.96 6.16
N LYS A 61 6.51 -11.29 6.80
CA LYS A 61 5.53 -11.96 7.66
C LYS A 61 4.43 -12.69 6.89
N HIS A 62 4.23 -12.32 5.63
CA HIS A 62 3.19 -12.86 4.74
C HIS A 62 3.75 -13.80 3.67
N LEU A 63 5.08 -13.89 3.55
CA LEU A 63 5.76 -14.85 2.70
C LEU A 63 5.83 -16.22 3.42
N PRO A 64 5.56 -17.33 2.71
CA PRO A 64 5.67 -18.68 3.26
C PRO A 64 7.11 -19.08 3.60
#